data_AF-A0A7J5A888-F1
#
_entry.id   AF-A0A7J5A888-F1
#
_cell.length_a   1.000
_cell.length_b   1.000
_cell.length_c   1.000
_cell.angle_alpha   90.00
_cell.angle_beta   90.00
_cell.angle_gamma   90.00
#
_symmetry.space_group_name_H-M   'P 1'
#
loop_
_entity.id
_entity.type
_entity.pdbx_description
1 polymer ?
#
loop_
_entity_poly.entity_id
_entity_poly.type
_entity_poly.pdbx_seq_one_letter_code
_entity_poly.pdbx_strand_id
1 'polypeptide(L)' 'MFEKTIINFKKKSLKERFLLVIGILFFLLYLVLGLVIIFWKEFPINMKPSYRVAFGIVLIVYSFFRFMRFFNSNEE' A
#
# COMPACT_ATOMS: atom_id res chain seq x y z
N MET A 1 1.65 -6.61 28.19
CA MET A 1 2.28 -6.93 26.90
C MET A 1 2.30 -5.73 25.95
N PHE A 2 1.19 -4.98 25.83
CA PHE A 2 1.08 -3.78 24.97
C PHE A 2 2.04 -2.62 25.32
N GLU A 3 2.42 -2.45 26.59
CA GLU A 3 3.31 -1.34 26.98
C GLU A 3 4.71 -1.42 26.39
N LYS A 4 5.27 -2.63 26.25
CA LYS A 4 6.60 -2.82 25.64
C LYS A 4 6.60 -2.41 24.15
N THR A 5 5.50 -2.67 23.45
CA THR A 5 5.33 -2.26 22.05
C THR A 5 5.29 -0.74 21.91
N ILE A 6 4.63 -0.04 22.84
CA ILE A 6 4.55 1.44 22.86
C ILE A 6 5.93 2.04 23.19
N ILE A 7 6.68 1.47 24.14
CA ILE A 7 8.02 1.96 24.52
C ILE A 7 9.02 1.77 23.36
N ASN A 8 8.99 0.62 22.68
CA ASN A 8 9.81 0.39 21.49
C ASN A 8 9.38 1.27 20.31
N PHE A 9 8.08 1.49 20.11
CA PHE A 9 7.61 2.50 19.15
C PHE A 9 8.16 3.87 19.51
N LYS A 10 8.14 4.26 20.79
CA LYS A 10 8.65 5.54 21.30
C LYS A 10 10.16 5.71 21.07
N LYS A 11 10.91 4.61 20.94
CA LYS A 11 12.36 4.56 20.69
C LYS A 11 12.73 4.73 19.21
N LYS A 12 11.79 4.47 18.29
CA LYS A 12 11.97 4.66 16.84
C LYS A 12 12.00 6.16 16.50
N SER A 13 12.91 6.61 15.62
CA SER A 13 13.08 8.04 15.36
C SER A 13 11.81 8.65 14.76
N LEU A 14 11.59 9.96 14.97
CA LEU A 14 10.42 10.67 14.42
C LEU A 14 10.34 10.53 12.89
N LYS A 15 11.50 10.50 12.21
CA LYS A 15 11.63 10.35 10.76
C LYS A 15 11.19 8.97 10.27
N GLU A 16 11.59 7.90 10.94
CA GLU A 16 11.16 6.55 10.57
C GLU A 16 9.65 6.37 10.72
N ARG A 17 9.04 6.91 11.78
CA ARG A 17 7.57 6.83 11.95
C ARG A 17 6.83 7.61 10.87
N PHE A 18 7.34 8.78 10.50
CA PHE A 18 6.76 9.58 9.44
C PHE A 18 6.80 8.83 8.09
N LEU A 19 7.93 8.19 7.79
CA LEU A 19 8.06 7.34 6.60
C LEU A 19 7.11 6.14 6.66
N LEU A 20 6.96 5.48 7.83
CA LEU A 20 6.00 4.37 8.00
C LEU A 20 4.56 4.79 7.70
N VAL A 21 4.12 5.94 8.22
CA VAL A 21 2.77 6.47 7.96
C VAL A 21 2.60 6.78 6.47
N ILE A 22 3.60 7.38 5.84
CA ILE A 22 3.60 7.64 4.40
C ILE A 22 3.52 6.34 3.59
N GLY A 23 4.31 5.33 3.93
CA GLY A 23 4.29 4.03 3.27
C GLY A 23 2.91 3.35 3.35
N ILE A 24 2.29 3.38 4.52
CA ILE A 24 0.92 2.88 4.75
C ILE A 24 -0.10 3.70 3.94
N LEU A 25 0.02 5.03 3.95
CA LEU A 25 -0.88 5.93 3.22
C LEU A 25 -0.87 5.63 1.72
N PHE A 26 0.32 5.52 1.12
CA PHE A 26 0.46 5.18 -0.30
C PHE A 26 -0.02 3.76 -0.59
N PHE A 27 0.23 2.80 0.30
CA PHE A 27 -0.29 1.43 0.17
C PHE A 27 -1.83 1.42 0.10
N LEU A 28 -2.51 2.09 1.04
CA LEU A 28 -3.97 2.20 1.00
C LEU A 28 -4.45 2.89 -0.27
N LEU A 29 -3.80 3.97 -0.70
CA LEU A 29 -4.14 4.67 -1.94
C LEU A 29 -4.12 3.75 -3.15
N TYR A 30 -3.02 3.00 -3.36
CA TYR A 30 -2.91 2.08 -4.49
C TYR A 30 -3.86 0.89 -4.39
N LEU A 31 -4.12 0.39 -3.17
CA LEU A 31 -5.05 -0.70 -2.93
C LEU A 31 -6.49 -0.27 -3.27
N VAL A 32 -6.92 0.88 -2.76
CA VAL A 32 -8.24 1.47 -3.08
C VAL A 32 -8.34 1.78 -4.57
N LEU A 33 -7.30 2.33 -5.21
CA LEU A 33 -7.28 2.54 -6.66
C LEU A 33 -7.46 1.24 -7.45
N GLY A 34 -6.76 0.17 -7.08
CA GLY A 34 -6.90 -1.14 -7.72
C GLY A 34 -8.31 -1.70 -7.60
N LEU A 35 -8.91 -1.60 -6.41
CA LEU A 35 -10.30 -1.98 -6.16
C LEU A 35 -11.29 -1.13 -6.96
N VAL A 36 -11.11 0.18 -6.96
CA VAL A 36 -11.94 1.12 -7.75
C VAL A 36 -11.86 0.75 -9.23
N ILE A 37 -10.67 0.50 -9.77
CA ILE A 37 -10.52 0.10 -11.18
C ILE A 37 -11.26 -1.21 -11.49
N ILE A 38 -11.26 -2.19 -10.58
CA ILE A 38 -11.97 -3.46 -10.77
C ILE A 38 -13.49 -3.27 -10.72
N PHE A 39 -13.99 -2.47 -9.76
CA PHE A 39 -15.43 -2.29 -9.54
C PHE A 39 -16.08 -1.20 -10.41
N TRP A 40 -15.30 -0.31 -11.01
CA TRP A 40 -15.81 0.76 -11.85
C TRP A 40 -16.26 0.21 -13.20
N LYS A 41 -17.58 0.02 -13.36
CA LYS A 41 -18.19 -0.56 -14.58
C LYS A 41 -18.06 0.35 -15.80
N GLU A 42 -18.30 1.66 -15.64
CA GLU A 42 -18.18 2.66 -16.70
C GLU A 42 -16.85 3.40 -16.64
N PHE A 43 -15.74 2.67 -16.58
CA PHE A 43 -14.44 3.32 -16.69
C PHE A 43 -14.34 3.99 -18.07
N PRO A 44 -13.92 5.26 -18.17
CA PRO A 44 -13.96 6.06 -19.40
C PRO A 44 -12.94 5.62 -20.47
N ILE A 45 -12.25 4.50 -20.25
CA ILE A 45 -11.27 3.95 -21.18
C ILE A 45 -11.86 2.71 -21.85
N ASN A 46 -11.85 2.72 -23.18
CA ASN A 46 -12.32 1.64 -24.05
C ASN A 46 -11.36 0.44 -23.99
N MET A 47 -11.40 -0.29 -22.89
CA MET A 47 -10.60 -1.49 -22.63
C MET A 47 -11.51 -2.68 -22.41
N LYS A 48 -11.13 -3.83 -22.98
CA LYS A 48 -11.82 -5.11 -22.73
C LYS A 48 -11.87 -5.38 -21.21
N PRO A 49 -12.99 -5.87 -20.65
CA PRO A 49 -13.15 -6.06 -19.20
C PRO A 49 -12.02 -6.86 -18.55
N SER A 50 -11.52 -7.89 -19.25
CA SER A 50 -10.40 -8.70 -18.79
C SER A 50 -9.12 -7.90 -18.54
N TYR A 51 -8.82 -6.91 -19.38
CA TYR A 51 -7.63 -6.05 -19.20
C TYR A 51 -7.79 -5.11 -18.01
N ARG A 52 -9.01 -4.62 -17.74
CA ARG A 52 -9.29 -3.78 -16.58
C ARG A 52 -9.05 -4.55 -15.27
N VAL A 53 -9.54 -5.78 -15.20
CA VAL A 53 -9.34 -6.65 -14.03
C VAL A 53 -7.86 -7.00 -13.86
N ALA A 54 -7.16 -7.36 -14.95
CA ALA A 54 -5.72 -7.61 -14.91
C ALA A 54 -4.93 -6.39 -14.40
N PHE A 55 -5.27 -5.19 -14.87
CA PHE A 55 -4.61 -3.95 -14.43
C PHE A 55 -4.85 -3.67 -12.95
N GLY A 56 -6.07 -3.85 -12.46
CA GLY A 56 -6.39 -3.72 -11.04
C GLY A 56 -5.66 -4.74 -10.16
N ILE A 57 -5.58 -6.00 -10.60
CA ILE A 57 -4.82 -7.05 -9.89
C ILE A 57 -3.34 -6.69 -9.82
N VAL A 58 -2.74 -6.25 -10.93
CA VAL A 58 -1.32 -5.85 -10.96
C VAL A 58 -1.07 -4.68 -9.99
N LEU A 59 -1.97 -3.70 -9.92
CA LEU A 59 -1.88 -2.59 -8.96
C LEU A 59 -1.95 -3.07 -7.50
N ILE A 60 -2.83 -4.03 -7.20
CA ILE A 60 -2.93 -4.62 -5.85
C ILE A 60 -1.65 -5.39 -5.51
N VAL A 61 -1.18 -6.27 -6.39
CA VAL A 61 0.07 -7.03 -6.17
C VAL A 61 1.27 -6.08 -5.99
N TYR A 62 1.37 -5.06 -6.84
CA TYR A 62 2.43 -4.06 -6.76
C TYR A 62 2.40 -3.28 -5.44
N SER A 63 1.22 -2.92 -4.94
CA SER A 63 1.10 -2.20 -3.67
C SER A 63 1.59 -3.04 -2.49
N PHE A 64 1.29 -4.34 -2.45
CA PHE A 64 1.87 -5.25 -1.47
C PHE A 64 3.40 -5.36 -1.59
N PHE A 65 3.92 -5.51 -2.81
CA PHE A 65 5.36 -5.59 -3.04
C PHE A 65 6.09 -4.30 -2.61
N ARG A 66 5.51 -3.13 -2.93
CA ARG A 66 6.00 -1.81 -2.52
C ARG A 66 6.02 -1.68 -1.00
N PHE A 67 4.97 -2.13 -0.33
CA PHE A 67 4.85 -2.08 1.13
C PHE A 67 5.90 -2.96 1.80
N MET A 68 6.06 -4.21 1.35
CA MET A 68 7.10 -5.11 1.86
C MET A 68 8.50 -4.53 1.69
N ARG A 69 8.82 -3.97 0.52
CA ARG A 69 10.13 -3.36 0.26
C ARG A 69 10.41 -2.19 1.21
N PHE A 70 9.40 -1.39 1.52
CA PHE A 70 9.51 -0.25 2.41
C PHE A 70 9.73 -0.67 3.89
N PHE A 71 9.16 -1.80 4.33
CA PHE A 71 9.43 -2.35 5.67
C PHE A 71 10.84 -2.96 5.77
N ASN A 72 11.27 -3.73 4.77
CA ASN A 72 12.59 -4.38 4.76
C ASN A 72 13.76 -3.39 4.66
N SER A 73 13.55 -2.18 4.13
CA SER A 73 14.61 -1.16 4.04
C SER A 73 14.89 -0.43 5.36
N ASN A 74 14.16 -0.75 6.44
CA ASN A 74 14.46 -0.27 7.79
C ASN A 74 15.12 -1.34 8.67
N GLU A 75 15.54 -2.48 8.10
CA GLU A 75 16.31 -3.53 8.81
C GLU A 75 17.84 -3.42 8.61
N GLU A 76 18.33 -2.40 7.90
CA GLU A 76 19.76 -2.02 7.83
C GLU A 76 20.09 -0.87 8.78
#